data_AF-A0A0C7NY47-F1
#
_entry.id   AF-A0A0C7NY47-F1
#
_cell.length_a   1.000
_cell.length_b   1.000
_cell.length_c   1.000
_cell.angle_alpha   90.00
_cell.angle_beta   90.00
_cell.angle_gamma   90.00
#
_symmetry.space_group_name_H-M   'P 1'
#
loop_
_entity.id
_entity.type
_entity.pdbx_description
1 polymer ?
#
loop_
_entity_poly.entity_id
_entity_poly.type
_entity_poly.pdbx_seq_one_letter_code
_entity_poly.pdbx_strand_id
1 'polypeptide(L)'
;MLYSRDEVILKIIEEKGIKAIPNLIELLEDENPEVRELAMEALSILAPEGKDYLLKEFKKRFRMNLQDDVVLLYLAELLSDYRCSEIKEDLETMFNRFSDERAFPLILENLLKVTQDEKYLDLLKTYLDGEDIDVEEICIMAVTELPSKKSIDILLEKYYKTNDNSLKLLILDSMTKILTNNFDLVPYLREKDSDIYEKIEWHIKKY
;
A
#
# COMPACT_ATOMS: atom_id res chain seq x y z
N MET A 1 -4.06 13.22 -31.44
CA MET A 1 -4.89 12.58 -30.40
C MET A 1 -3.92 11.97 -29.42
N LEU A 2 -3.78 12.55 -28.24
CA LEU A 2 -3.12 11.88 -27.11
C LEU A 2 -4.13 10.87 -26.58
N TYR A 3 -3.75 9.59 -26.53
CA TYR A 3 -4.56 8.57 -25.87
C TYR A 3 -4.68 8.91 -24.39
N SER A 4 -5.83 8.62 -23.79
CA SER A 4 -5.98 8.66 -22.33
C SER A 4 -5.17 7.53 -21.67
N ARG A 5 -4.85 7.69 -20.39
CA ARG A 5 -4.06 6.71 -19.62
C ARG A 5 -4.68 5.30 -19.68
N ASP A 6 -5.99 5.23 -19.46
CA ASP A 6 -6.76 3.98 -19.50
C ASP A 6 -6.73 3.33 -20.89
N GLU A 7 -6.82 4.12 -21.96
CA GLU A 7 -6.72 3.61 -23.34
C GLU A 7 -5.34 3.00 -23.63
N VAL A 8 -4.26 3.58 -23.10
CA VAL A 8 -2.91 3.04 -23.27
C VAL A 8 -2.79 1.70 -22.55
N ILE A 9 -3.26 1.61 -21.31
CA ILE A 9 -3.20 0.38 -20.50
C ILE A 9 -4.04 -0.72 -21.15
N LEU A 10 -5.27 -0.43 -21.55
CA LEU A 10 -6.14 -1.38 -22.26
C LEU A 10 -5.47 -1.92 -23.52
N LYS A 11 -4.86 -1.03 -24.31
CA LYS A 11 -4.16 -1.44 -25.53
C LYS A 11 -2.96 -2.36 -25.25
N ILE A 12 -2.18 -2.10 -24.20
CA ILE A 12 -1.09 -2.98 -23.77
C ILE A 12 -1.63 -4.38 -23.46
N ILE A 13 -2.73 -4.45 -22.69
CA ILE A 13 -3.34 -5.71 -22.27
C ILE A 13 -3.90 -6.47 -23.48
N GLU A 14 -4.63 -5.80 -24.36
CA GLU A 14 -5.25 -6.41 -25.55
C GLU A 14 -4.21 -6.93 -26.55
N GLU A 15 -3.14 -6.17 -26.80
CA GLU A 15 -2.15 -6.54 -27.82
C GLU A 15 -1.10 -7.53 -27.32
N LYS A 16 -0.73 -7.48 -26.03
CA LYS A 16 0.41 -8.22 -25.47
C LYS A 16 0.04 -9.15 -24.32
N GLY A 17 -0.97 -8.80 -23.53
CA GLY A 17 -1.36 -9.52 -22.31
C GLY A 17 -0.15 -9.81 -21.41
N ILE A 18 -0.06 -11.04 -20.89
CA ILE A 18 1.03 -11.50 -20.01
C ILE A 18 2.42 -11.33 -20.64
N LYS A 19 2.53 -11.32 -21.97
CA LYS A 19 3.83 -11.12 -22.65
C LYS A 19 4.37 -9.69 -22.49
N ALA A 20 3.56 -8.74 -22.01
CA ALA A 20 4.00 -7.39 -21.69
C ALA A 20 4.82 -7.32 -20.40
N ILE A 21 4.62 -8.26 -19.47
CA ILE A 21 5.18 -8.19 -18.11
C ILE A 21 6.69 -7.92 -18.08
N PRO A 22 7.56 -8.60 -18.86
CA PRO A 22 8.99 -8.32 -18.83
C PRO A 22 9.31 -6.86 -19.15
N ASN A 23 8.70 -6.31 -20.21
CA ASN A 23 8.93 -4.93 -20.63
C ASN A 23 8.34 -3.93 -19.62
N LEU A 24 7.18 -4.24 -19.03
CA LEU A 24 6.59 -3.39 -18.02
C LEU A 24 7.45 -3.32 -16.75
N ILE A 25 8.11 -4.43 -16.36
CA ILE A 25 9.06 -4.41 -15.24
C ILE A 25 10.27 -3.54 -15.56
N GLU A 26 10.78 -3.56 -16.80
CA GLU A 26 11.86 -2.64 -17.22
C GLU A 26 11.43 -1.17 -17.11
N LEU A 27 10.16 -0.86 -17.46
CA LEU A 27 9.62 0.49 -17.37
C LEU A 27 9.41 0.99 -15.93
N LEU A 28 9.46 0.11 -14.93
CA LEU A 28 9.46 0.54 -13.53
C LEU A 28 10.77 1.24 -13.12
N GLU A 29 11.83 1.12 -13.92
CA GLU A 29 13.11 1.83 -13.74
C GLU A 29 13.16 3.17 -14.51
N ASP A 30 12.09 3.54 -15.23
CA ASP A 30 12.06 4.77 -16.03
C ASP A 30 12.20 6.02 -15.15
N GLU A 31 12.92 7.03 -15.63
CA GLU A 31 13.14 8.28 -14.90
C GLU A 31 11.83 9.06 -14.70
N ASN A 32 10.88 8.95 -15.64
CA ASN A 32 9.61 9.63 -15.57
C ASN A 32 8.64 8.91 -14.61
N PRO A 33 8.19 9.56 -13.51
CA PRO A 33 7.20 8.99 -12.61
C PRO A 33 5.92 8.52 -13.30
N GLU A 34 5.42 9.28 -14.28
CA GLU A 34 4.18 8.92 -15.01
C GLU A 34 4.33 7.60 -15.77
N VAL A 35 5.53 7.31 -16.29
CA VAL A 35 5.81 6.06 -17.01
C VAL A 35 5.85 4.89 -16.03
N ARG A 36 6.51 5.07 -14.87
CA ARG A 36 6.57 4.05 -13.82
C ARG A 36 5.17 3.71 -13.31
N GLU A 37 4.36 4.72 -13.04
CA GLU A 37 3.00 4.49 -12.55
C GLU A 37 2.12 3.79 -13.60
N LEU A 38 2.21 4.17 -14.88
CA LEU A 38 1.48 3.49 -15.95
C LEU A 38 1.92 2.03 -16.08
N ALA A 39 3.22 1.77 -15.95
CA ALA A 39 3.74 0.41 -15.93
C ALA A 39 3.22 -0.39 -14.73
N MET A 40 3.18 0.22 -13.54
CA MET A 40 2.65 -0.38 -12.32
C MET A 40 1.15 -0.71 -12.44
N GLU A 41 0.34 0.20 -12.99
CA GLU A 41 -1.10 -0.04 -13.23
C GLU A 41 -1.34 -1.15 -14.26
N ALA A 42 -0.58 -1.17 -15.35
CA ALA A 42 -0.69 -2.27 -16.31
C ALA A 42 -0.26 -3.60 -15.69
N LEU A 43 0.79 -3.60 -14.84
CA LEU A 43 1.23 -4.78 -14.11
C LEU A 43 0.20 -5.24 -13.07
N SER A 44 -0.47 -4.34 -12.36
CA SER A 44 -1.47 -4.71 -11.34
C SER A 44 -2.66 -5.44 -11.97
N ILE A 45 -3.07 -5.04 -13.17
CA ILE A 45 -4.12 -5.72 -13.95
C ILE A 45 -3.64 -7.09 -14.45
N LEU A 46 -2.38 -7.22 -14.85
CA LEU A 46 -1.80 -8.46 -15.37
C LEU A 46 -1.28 -9.41 -14.28
N ALA A 47 -1.18 -8.96 -13.05
CA ALA A 47 -0.59 -9.69 -11.94
C ALA A 47 -1.34 -10.98 -11.54
N PRO A 48 -2.68 -11.09 -11.59
CA PRO A 48 -3.37 -12.33 -11.29
C PRO A 48 -2.91 -13.48 -12.19
N GLU A 49 -2.87 -13.26 -13.50
CA GLU A 49 -2.43 -14.24 -14.50
C GLU A 49 -0.90 -14.34 -14.59
N GLY A 50 -0.20 -13.26 -14.25
CA GLY A 50 1.25 -13.11 -14.29
C GLY A 50 1.99 -13.50 -13.01
N LYS A 51 1.29 -13.95 -11.97
CA LYS A 51 1.83 -14.16 -10.61
C LYS A 51 3.14 -14.94 -10.60
N ASP A 52 3.21 -16.08 -11.30
CA ASP A 52 4.39 -16.94 -11.30
C ASP A 52 5.61 -16.24 -11.90
N TYR A 53 5.40 -15.41 -12.92
CA TYR A 53 6.46 -14.61 -13.53
C TYR A 53 6.94 -13.54 -12.55
N LEU A 54 6.01 -12.78 -11.96
CA LEU A 54 6.31 -11.73 -10.99
C LEU A 54 7.06 -12.27 -9.77
N LEU A 55 6.63 -13.41 -9.23
CA LEU A 55 7.30 -14.08 -8.11
C LEU A 55 8.71 -14.52 -8.49
N LYS A 56 8.89 -15.09 -9.69
CA LYS A 56 10.21 -15.50 -10.18
C LYS A 56 11.15 -14.30 -10.34
N GLU A 57 10.66 -13.19 -10.89
CA GLU A 57 11.44 -11.97 -11.07
C GLU A 57 11.77 -11.33 -9.72
N PHE A 58 10.80 -11.23 -8.81
CA PHE A 58 11.02 -10.78 -7.43
C PHE A 58 12.14 -11.58 -6.76
N LYS A 59 12.07 -12.92 -6.78
CA LYS A 59 13.09 -13.79 -6.17
C LYS A 59 14.45 -13.68 -6.87
N LYS A 60 14.48 -13.45 -8.18
CA LYS A 60 15.73 -13.21 -8.91
C LYS A 60 16.37 -11.89 -8.46
N ARG A 61 15.59 -10.80 -8.43
CA ARG A 61 16.04 -9.46 -8.08
C ARG A 61 16.45 -9.35 -6.62
N PHE A 62 15.67 -9.96 -5.73
CA PHE A 62 16.01 -10.12 -4.32
C PHE A 62 17.39 -10.81 -4.13
N ARG A 63 17.73 -11.82 -4.93
CA ARG A 63 19.04 -12.48 -4.86
C ARG A 63 20.21 -11.64 -5.37
N MET A 64 19.94 -10.61 -6.17
CA MET A 64 20.97 -9.67 -6.63
C MET A 64 21.47 -8.77 -5.49
N ASN A 65 20.70 -8.66 -4.40
CA ASN A 65 21.08 -7.92 -3.19
C ASN A 65 21.51 -6.47 -3.48
N LEU A 66 20.77 -5.81 -4.37
CA LEU A 66 20.93 -4.39 -4.64
C LEU A 66 20.41 -3.57 -3.47
N GLN A 67 21.09 -2.46 -3.18
CA GLN A 67 20.64 -1.45 -2.21
C GLN A 67 19.66 -0.50 -2.90
N ASP A 68 18.66 -0.04 -2.14
CA ASP A 68 17.64 0.93 -2.56
C ASP A 68 16.91 0.53 -3.83
N ASP A 69 16.58 -0.76 -3.91
CA ASP A 69 16.01 -1.33 -5.11
C ASP A 69 14.50 -1.07 -5.23
N VAL A 70 14.13 0.08 -5.79
CA VAL A 70 12.73 0.54 -5.89
C VAL A 70 11.84 -0.45 -6.65
N VAL A 71 12.31 -1.05 -7.74
CA VAL A 71 11.49 -2.01 -8.49
C VAL A 71 11.27 -3.32 -7.69
N LEU A 72 12.10 -3.61 -6.67
CA LEU A 72 11.88 -4.75 -5.77
C LEU A 72 10.69 -4.44 -4.84
N LEU A 73 10.52 -3.18 -4.42
CA LEU A 73 9.34 -2.73 -3.67
C LEU A 73 8.08 -2.82 -4.53
N TYR A 74 8.11 -2.34 -5.78
CA TYR A 74 6.94 -2.47 -6.67
C TYR A 74 6.54 -3.93 -6.92
N LEU A 75 7.51 -4.81 -7.13
CA LEU A 75 7.22 -6.25 -7.27
C LEU A 75 6.67 -6.85 -5.97
N ALA A 76 7.18 -6.43 -4.81
CA ALA A 76 6.63 -6.83 -3.51
C ALA A 76 5.18 -6.38 -3.35
N GLU A 77 4.87 -5.13 -3.71
CA GLU A 77 3.52 -4.55 -3.64
C GLU A 77 2.54 -5.34 -4.52
N LEU A 78 2.87 -5.54 -5.80
CA LEU A 78 2.05 -6.34 -6.72
C LEU A 78 1.76 -7.74 -6.13
N LEU A 79 2.77 -8.42 -5.60
CA LEU A 79 2.59 -9.76 -5.02
C LEU A 79 1.80 -9.74 -3.71
N SER A 80 1.91 -8.66 -2.94
CA SER A 80 1.24 -8.49 -1.64
C SER A 80 -0.25 -8.22 -1.79
N ASP A 81 -0.66 -7.47 -2.82
CA ASP A 81 -2.07 -7.25 -3.15
C ASP A 81 -2.82 -8.57 -3.42
N TYR A 82 -2.11 -9.58 -3.91
CA TYR A 82 -2.64 -10.94 -4.10
C TYR A 82 -2.27 -11.91 -2.97
N ARG A 83 -1.83 -11.38 -1.82
CA ARG A 83 -1.51 -12.14 -0.59
C ARG A 83 -0.51 -13.28 -0.83
N CYS A 84 0.52 -13.04 -1.64
CA CYS A 84 1.57 -14.02 -1.93
C CYS A 84 2.44 -14.28 -0.68
N SER A 85 2.06 -15.25 0.13
CA SER A 85 2.78 -15.68 1.35
C SER A 85 4.24 -16.08 1.12
N GLU A 86 4.58 -16.47 -0.10
CA GLU A 86 5.88 -16.96 -0.52
C GLU A 86 7.00 -15.91 -0.40
N ILE A 87 6.64 -14.62 -0.31
CA ILE A 87 7.61 -13.51 -0.16
C ILE A 87 7.76 -13.00 1.27
N LYS A 88 7.05 -13.57 2.26
CA LYS A 88 7.07 -13.09 3.65
C LYS A 88 8.48 -12.97 4.22
N GLU A 89 9.27 -14.05 4.14
CA GLU A 89 10.62 -14.06 4.71
C GLU A 89 11.53 -13.06 4.00
N ASP A 90 11.36 -12.86 2.69
CA ASP A 90 12.12 -11.87 1.93
C ASP A 90 11.81 -10.46 2.44
N LEU A 91 10.51 -10.13 2.57
CA LEU A 91 10.05 -8.84 3.09
C LEU A 91 10.61 -8.54 4.48
N GLU A 92 10.64 -9.53 5.40
CA GLU A 92 11.23 -9.37 6.74
C GLU A 92 12.74 -9.05 6.67
N THR A 93 13.44 -9.44 5.61
CA THR A 93 14.86 -9.08 5.41
C THR A 93 15.08 -7.79 4.63
N MET A 94 14.06 -7.29 3.92
CA MET A 94 14.19 -6.13 3.03
C MET A 94 14.54 -4.84 3.76
N PHE A 95 14.19 -4.69 5.04
CA PHE A 95 14.56 -3.51 5.84
C PHE A 95 16.05 -3.18 5.81
N ASN A 96 16.93 -4.19 5.71
CA ASN A 96 18.37 -4.00 5.67
C ASN A 96 18.92 -3.59 4.28
N ARG A 97 18.02 -3.35 3.32
CA ARG A 97 18.35 -3.09 1.91
C ARG A 97 17.91 -1.72 1.42
N PHE A 98 17.25 -0.95 2.28
CA PHE A 98 16.82 0.41 1.99
C PHE A 98 17.46 1.34 3.00
N SER A 99 18.10 2.38 2.48
CA SER A 99 18.67 3.48 3.26
C SER A 99 17.62 4.55 3.57
N ASP A 100 16.60 4.66 2.70
CA ASP A 100 15.48 5.59 2.87
C ASP A 100 14.42 5.01 3.81
N GLU A 101 14.17 5.72 4.91
CA GLU A 101 13.20 5.29 5.93
C GLU A 101 11.76 5.24 5.40
N ARG A 102 11.45 5.98 4.32
CA ARG A 102 10.13 5.94 3.65
C ARG A 102 9.82 4.58 3.06
N ALA A 103 10.82 3.74 2.81
CA ALA A 103 10.61 2.36 2.37
C ALA A 103 10.07 1.46 3.49
N PHE A 104 10.32 1.78 4.77
CA PHE A 104 9.97 0.86 5.87
C PHE A 104 8.46 0.71 6.07
N PRO A 105 7.65 1.78 6.08
CA PRO A 105 6.20 1.65 6.12
C PRO A 105 5.63 0.85 4.93
N LEU A 106 6.20 1.02 3.72
CA LEU A 106 5.80 0.26 2.53
C LEU A 106 6.11 -1.25 2.67
N ILE A 107 7.27 -1.59 3.24
CA ILE A 107 7.61 -3.00 3.53
C ILE A 107 6.65 -3.57 4.58
N LEU A 108 6.32 -2.79 5.62
CA LEU A 108 5.37 -3.19 6.66
C LEU A 108 3.95 -3.35 6.12
N GLU A 109 3.51 -2.49 5.21
CA GLU A 109 2.25 -2.62 4.48
C GLU A 109 2.18 -3.95 3.73
N ASN A 110 3.24 -4.27 2.98
CA ASN A 110 3.33 -5.54 2.25
C ASN A 110 3.29 -6.75 3.20
N LEU A 111 3.96 -6.66 4.35
CA LEU A 111 3.88 -7.68 5.40
C LEU A 111 2.46 -7.81 5.97
N LEU A 112 1.75 -6.70 6.21
CA LEU A 112 0.35 -6.71 6.64
C LEU A 112 -0.54 -7.40 5.61
N LYS A 113 -0.45 -7.01 4.33
CA LYS A 113 -1.25 -7.59 3.24
C LYS A 113 -1.02 -9.10 3.13
N VAL A 114 0.24 -9.54 3.20
CA VAL A 114 0.60 -10.96 3.03
C VAL A 114 0.27 -11.81 4.27
N THR A 115 0.43 -11.28 5.49
CA THR A 115 0.33 -12.08 6.72
C THR A 115 -0.97 -11.88 7.50
N GLN A 116 -1.59 -10.71 7.36
CA GLN A 116 -2.68 -10.23 8.23
C GLN A 116 -2.33 -10.23 9.73
N ASP A 117 -1.04 -10.14 10.06
CA ASP A 117 -0.54 -10.20 11.43
C ASP A 117 -0.48 -8.78 12.04
N GLU A 118 -1.29 -8.57 13.08
CA GLU A 118 -1.38 -7.28 13.78
C GLU A 118 -0.06 -6.85 14.46
N LYS A 119 0.95 -7.71 14.57
CA LYS A 119 2.27 -7.30 15.08
C LYS A 119 2.93 -6.23 14.21
N TYR A 120 2.66 -6.22 12.90
CA TYR A 120 3.23 -5.22 12.00
C TYR A 120 2.55 -3.86 12.18
N LEU A 121 1.33 -3.81 12.74
CA LEU A 121 0.72 -2.55 13.18
C LEU A 121 1.46 -1.93 14.37
N ASP A 122 2.01 -2.76 15.29
CA ASP A 122 2.82 -2.24 16.39
C ASP A 122 4.12 -1.59 15.89
N LEU A 123 4.70 -2.16 14.84
CA LEU A 123 5.87 -1.58 14.18
C LEU A 123 5.52 -0.28 13.45
N LEU A 124 4.41 -0.23 12.71
CA LEU A 124 3.96 1.01 12.05
C LEU A 124 3.72 2.14 13.06
N LYS A 125 3.24 1.82 14.27
CA LYS A 125 3.04 2.82 15.32
C LYS A 125 4.32 3.59 15.66
N THR A 126 5.50 3.00 15.53
CA THR A 126 6.76 3.69 15.82
C THR A 126 7.11 4.78 14.80
N TYR A 127 6.52 4.72 13.61
CA TYR A 127 6.75 5.66 12.52
C TYR A 127 5.65 6.73 12.40
N LEU A 128 4.51 6.54 13.06
CA LEU A 128 3.38 7.48 13.05
C LEU A 128 3.62 8.77 13.84
N ASP A 129 4.68 8.86 14.62
CA ASP A 129 5.00 10.02 15.46
C ASP A 129 6.38 10.60 15.14
N GLY A 130 6.81 10.44 13.89
CA GLY A 130 8.10 10.90 13.40
C GLY A 130 8.15 12.42 13.13
N GLU A 131 9.31 12.90 12.70
CA GLU A 131 9.46 14.28 12.22
C GLU A 131 9.04 14.45 10.75
N ASP A 132 8.98 13.34 10.00
CA ASP A 132 8.70 13.32 8.57
C ASP A 132 7.22 13.02 8.30
N ILE A 133 6.50 14.05 7.83
CA ILE A 133 5.07 13.97 7.50
C ILE A 133 4.84 12.95 6.37
N ASP A 134 5.74 12.82 5.41
CA ASP A 134 5.58 11.87 4.30
C ASP A 134 5.58 10.43 4.83
N VAL A 135 6.47 10.13 5.80
CA VAL A 135 6.51 8.83 6.48
C VAL A 135 5.22 8.57 7.26
N GLU A 136 4.69 9.58 7.95
CA GLU A 136 3.42 9.45 8.69
C GLU A 136 2.25 9.17 7.75
N GLU A 137 2.17 9.84 6.59
CA GLU A 137 1.15 9.60 5.57
C GLU A 137 1.19 8.16 5.07
N ILE A 138 2.38 7.67 4.69
CA ILE A 138 2.56 6.29 4.23
C ILE A 138 2.18 5.30 5.35
N CYS A 139 2.51 5.59 6.61
CA CYS A 139 2.11 4.75 7.74
C CYS A 139 0.59 4.70 7.94
N ILE A 140 -0.10 5.83 7.80
CA ILE A 140 -1.57 5.88 7.89
C ILE A 140 -2.18 5.01 6.78
N MET A 141 -1.66 5.11 5.56
CA MET A 141 -2.08 4.26 4.45
C MET A 141 -1.82 2.78 4.76
N ALA A 142 -0.63 2.42 5.25
CA ALA A 142 -0.28 1.06 5.61
C ALA A 142 -1.18 0.46 6.70
N VAL A 143 -1.53 1.23 7.74
CA VAL A 143 -2.47 0.81 8.80
C VAL A 143 -3.86 0.49 8.24
N THR A 144 -4.26 1.21 7.18
CA THR A 144 -5.57 1.05 6.51
C THR A 144 -5.73 -0.30 5.83
N GLU A 145 -4.62 -0.92 5.40
CA GLU A 145 -4.62 -2.20 4.68
C GLU A 145 -4.96 -3.41 5.56
N LEU A 146 -5.04 -3.24 6.88
CA LEU A 146 -5.55 -4.26 7.80
C LEU A 146 -6.79 -3.74 8.55
N PRO A 147 -8.02 -3.93 8.03
CA PRO A 147 -9.25 -3.56 8.73
C PRO A 147 -9.43 -4.33 10.04
N SER A 148 -9.03 -3.72 11.15
CA SER A 148 -9.09 -4.30 12.50
C SER A 148 -9.47 -3.25 13.54
N LYS A 149 -9.87 -3.70 14.74
CA LYS A 149 -10.08 -2.81 15.90
C LYS A 149 -8.80 -2.05 16.25
N LYS A 150 -7.65 -2.71 16.14
CA LYS A 150 -6.34 -2.12 16.45
C LYS A 150 -5.98 -1.01 15.46
N SER A 151 -6.28 -1.16 14.18
CA SER A 151 -6.07 -0.12 13.18
C SER A 151 -6.92 1.12 13.47
N ILE A 152 -8.19 0.94 13.87
CA ILE A 152 -9.04 2.06 14.33
C ILE A 152 -8.41 2.75 15.54
N ASP A 153 -7.91 1.99 16.51
CA ASP A 153 -7.30 2.55 17.71
C ASP A 153 -6.07 3.40 17.41
N ILE A 154 -5.19 2.90 16.54
CA ILE A 154 -3.99 3.60 16.09
C ILE A 154 -4.35 4.90 15.37
N LEU A 155 -5.33 4.83 14.45
CA LEU A 155 -5.77 5.99 13.69
C LEU A 155 -6.45 7.05 14.58
N LEU A 156 -7.28 6.65 15.54
CA LEU A 156 -7.88 7.56 16.51
C LEU A 156 -6.82 8.25 17.36
N GLU A 157 -5.86 7.49 17.90
CA GLU A 157 -4.74 8.04 18.68
C GLU A 157 -3.97 9.09 17.86
N LYS A 158 -3.63 8.78 16.60
CA LYS A 158 -2.95 9.72 15.72
C LYS A 158 -3.80 10.95 15.41
N TYR A 159 -5.10 10.81 15.16
CA TYR A 159 -6.02 11.92 14.87
C TYR A 159 -6.02 12.98 15.97
N TYR A 160 -6.07 12.54 17.22
CA TYR A 160 -6.08 13.46 18.37
C TYR A 160 -4.72 14.05 18.70
N LYS A 161 -3.64 13.33 18.39
CA LYS A 161 -2.28 13.78 18.66
C LYS A 161 -1.77 14.78 17.61
N THR A 162 -2.17 14.62 16.35
CA THR A 162 -1.71 15.51 15.28
C THR A 162 -2.44 16.85 15.27
N ASN A 163 -1.70 17.92 14.96
CA ASN A 163 -2.25 19.24 14.68
C ASN A 163 -2.36 19.51 13.17
N ASP A 164 -1.85 18.60 12.34
CA ASP A 164 -1.89 18.74 10.90
C ASP A 164 -3.29 18.40 10.36
N ASN A 165 -3.86 19.31 9.57
CA ASN A 165 -5.21 19.14 9.04
C ASN A 165 -5.26 18.14 7.87
N SER A 166 -4.20 18.05 7.06
CA SER A 166 -4.11 17.10 5.95
C SER A 166 -4.06 15.67 6.50
N LEU A 167 -3.26 15.43 7.54
CA LEU A 167 -3.23 14.13 8.23
C LEU A 167 -4.57 13.79 8.87
N LYS A 168 -5.26 14.76 9.48
CA LYS A 168 -6.61 14.53 10.03
C LYS A 168 -7.60 14.08 8.96
N LEU A 169 -7.55 14.68 7.77
CA LEU A 169 -8.41 14.29 6.65
C LEU A 169 -8.05 12.89 6.17
N LEU A 170 -6.76 12.61 5.94
CA LEU A 170 -6.28 11.29 5.53
C LEU A 170 -6.69 10.19 6.52
N ILE A 171 -6.63 10.47 7.83
CA ILE A 171 -7.05 9.54 8.88
C ILE A 171 -8.57 9.29 8.83
N LEU A 172 -9.38 10.32 8.62
CA LEU A 172 -10.83 10.15 8.46
C LEU A 172 -11.17 9.32 7.21
N ASP A 173 -10.48 9.57 6.10
CA ASP A 173 -10.65 8.80 4.85
C ASP A 173 -10.22 7.34 5.04
N SER A 174 -9.11 7.13 5.75
CA SER A 174 -8.58 5.80 6.11
C SER A 174 -9.56 5.01 6.98
N MET A 175 -10.10 5.64 8.03
CA MET A 175 -11.15 5.02 8.86
C MET A 175 -12.41 4.75 8.04
N THR A 176 -12.80 5.66 7.15
CA THR A 176 -13.93 5.45 6.24
C THR A 176 -13.70 4.19 5.39
N LYS A 177 -12.52 4.05 4.75
CA LYS A 177 -12.14 2.87 3.95
C LYS A 177 -12.16 1.58 4.77
N ILE A 178 -11.66 1.60 6.01
CA ILE A 178 -11.71 0.44 6.93
C ILE A 178 -13.16 0.03 7.19
N LEU A 179 -14.05 0.98 7.52
CA LEU A 179 -15.44 0.69 7.87
C LEU A 179 -16.27 0.23 6.68
N THR A 180 -16.02 0.78 5.48
CA THR A 180 -16.70 0.33 4.25
C THR A 180 -16.28 -1.08 3.84
N ASN A 181 -15.02 -1.44 4.12
CA ASN A 181 -14.50 -2.78 3.84
C ASN A 181 -14.88 -3.80 4.92
N ASN A 182 -15.16 -3.36 6.15
CA ASN A 182 -15.53 -4.23 7.26
C ASN A 182 -16.57 -3.57 8.19
N PHE A 183 -17.86 -3.77 7.87
CA PHE A 183 -18.98 -3.17 8.60
C PHE A 183 -19.09 -3.60 10.07
N ASP A 184 -18.50 -4.74 10.45
CA ASP A 184 -18.50 -5.21 11.85
C ASP A 184 -17.71 -4.29 12.79
N LEU A 185 -16.88 -3.40 12.22
CA LEU A 185 -16.13 -2.39 12.96
C LEU A 185 -16.93 -1.10 13.22
N VAL A 186 -18.07 -0.89 12.54
CA VAL A 186 -18.90 0.31 12.73
C VAL A 186 -19.43 0.44 14.16
N PRO A 187 -19.99 -0.61 14.80
CA PRO A 187 -20.42 -0.52 16.19
C PRO A 187 -19.26 -0.22 17.13
N TYR A 188 -18.08 -0.78 16.83
CA TYR A 188 -16.87 -0.57 17.64
C TYR A 188 -16.43 0.90 17.62
N LEU A 189 -16.33 1.52 16.44
CA LEU A 189 -15.99 2.95 16.36
C LEU A 189 -17.06 3.81 17.05
N ARG A 190 -18.34 3.53 16.82
CA ARG A 190 -19.44 4.30 17.43
C ARG A 190 -19.38 4.29 18.96
N GLU A 191 -19.07 3.15 19.56
CA GLU A 191 -18.92 3.03 21.01
C GLU A 191 -17.64 3.72 21.51
N LYS A 192 -16.55 3.60 20.76
CA LYS A 192 -15.24 4.10 21.16
C LYS A 192 -15.10 5.61 21.01
N ASP A 193 -15.66 6.17 19.93
CA ASP A 193 -15.59 7.58 19.60
C ASP A 193 -16.81 8.01 18.76
N SER A 194 -17.85 8.48 19.44
CA SER A 194 -19.09 8.93 18.80
C SER A 194 -18.87 10.16 17.91
N ASP A 195 -17.97 11.06 18.29
CA ASP A 195 -17.75 12.32 17.59
C ASP A 195 -17.08 12.08 16.23
N ILE A 196 -16.08 11.18 16.20
CA ILE A 196 -15.43 10.76 14.95
C ILE A 196 -16.38 9.95 14.09
N TYR A 197 -17.17 9.06 14.71
CA TYR A 197 -18.21 8.33 13.99
C TYR A 197 -19.20 9.27 13.29
N GLU A 198 -19.70 10.30 13.98
CA GLU A 198 -20.63 11.28 13.40
C GLU A 198 -20.00 12.08 12.26
N LYS A 199 -18.72 12.48 12.39
CA LYS A 199 -17.97 13.14 11.31
C LYS A 199 -17.88 12.26 10.06
N ILE A 200 -17.51 10.99 10.22
CA ILE A 200 -17.42 10.04 9.10
C ILE A 200 -18.81 9.82 8.49
N GLU A 201 -19.84 9.63 9.31
CA GLU A 201 -21.20 9.41 8.83
C GLU A 201 -21.71 10.60 7.98
N TRP A 202 -21.41 11.83 8.41
CA TRP A 202 -21.73 13.04 7.66
C TRP A 202 -20.97 13.13 6.33
N HIS A 203 -19.69 12.75 6.32
CA HIS A 203 -18.87 12.69 5.11
C HIS A 203 -19.44 11.70 4.09
N ILE A 204 -19.80 10.49 4.52
CA ILE A 204 -20.37 9.45 3.64
C ILE A 204 -21.71 9.90 3.04
N LYS A 205 -22.60 10.51 3.82
CA LYS A 205 -23.94 10.94 3.36
C LYS A 205 -23.93 12.07 2.34
N LYS A 206 -22.79 12.73 2.12
CA LYS A 206 -22.64 13.85 1.18
C LYS A 206 -22.28 13.41 -0.24
N TYR A 207 -21.88 12.16 -0.43
CA TYR A 207 -21.63 11.53 -1.73
C TYR A 207 -22.83 10.67 -2.14
#